data_AF-A0A963Q695-F1
#
_entry.id   AF-A0A963Q695-F1
#
_cell.length_a   1.000
_cell.length_b   1.000
_cell.length_c   1.000
_cell.angle_alpha   90.00
_cell.angle_beta   90.00
_cell.angle_gamma   90.00
#
_symmetry.space_group_name_H-M   'P 1'
#
loop_
_entity.id
_entity.type
_entity.pdbx_description
1 polymer ?
#
loop_
_entity_poly.entity_id
_entity_poly.type
_entity_poly.pdbx_seq_one_letter_code
_entity_poly.pdbx_strand_id
1 'polypeptide(L)' 'TSPGPDAASDPQALARQVGAAMFAADAASREFMQMELLDCAPGRATMRMTVRAELLNGHRIC' A
#
# COMPACT_ATOMS: atom_id res chain seq x y z
N THR A 1 17.66 7.73 26.34
CA THR A 1 17.49 8.82 25.37
C THR A 1 16.13 8.67 24.75
N SER A 2 15.15 9.46 25.20
CA SER A 2 13.79 9.45 24.63
C SER A 2 13.85 10.00 23.21
N PRO A 3 13.09 9.45 22.24
CA PRO A 3 13.10 9.99 20.89
C PRO A 3 12.45 11.38 20.90
N GLY A 4 13.10 12.35 20.25
CA GLY A 4 12.62 13.72 20.12
C GLY A 4 11.36 13.84 19.26
N PRO A 5 10.70 15.01 19.25
CA PRO A 5 9.34 15.23 18.69
C PRO A 5 9.20 15.12 17.15
N ASP A 6 10.19 14.57 16.43
CA ASP A 6 10.30 14.72 14.98
C ASP A 6 10.03 13.46 14.15
N ALA A 7 9.72 12.32 14.76
CA ALA A 7 9.22 11.16 14.00
C ALA A 7 7.81 11.42 13.41
N ALA A 8 7.05 12.32 14.04
CA ALA A 8 5.76 12.80 13.52
C ALA A 8 5.88 14.01 12.59
N SER A 9 7.08 14.60 12.44
CA SER A 9 7.29 15.84 11.67
C SER A 9 7.82 15.62 10.25
N ASP A 10 8.17 14.38 9.87
CA ASP A 10 8.44 14.01 8.47
C ASP A 10 7.22 13.30 7.84
N PRO A 11 6.43 14.01 7.01
CA PRO A 11 5.27 13.45 6.33
C PRO A 11 5.62 12.25 5.45
N GLN A 12 6.83 12.18 4.90
CA GLN A 12 7.25 11.08 4.05
C GLN A 12 7.52 9.81 4.87
N ALA A 13 8.20 9.93 6.02
CA ALA A 13 8.39 8.82 6.94
C ALA A 13 7.06 8.31 7.48
N LEU A 14 6.14 9.23 7.85
CA LEU A 14 4.81 8.87 8.31
C LEU A 14 4.02 8.13 7.21
N ALA A 15 4.01 8.63 5.98
CA ALA A 15 3.33 7.99 4.86
C ALA A 15 3.84 6.56 4.61
N ARG A 16 5.16 6.35 4.63
CA ARG A 16 5.75 5.01 4.48
C ARG A 16 5.34 4.07 5.60
N GLN A 17 5.37 4.52 6.85
CA GLN A 17 5.00 3.69 8.01
C GLN A 17 3.52 3.30 7.97
N VAL A 18 2.63 4.27 7.71
CA VAL A 18 1.19 4.04 7.59
C VAL A 18 0.89 3.13 6.41
N GLY A 19 1.47 3.39 5.23
CA GLY A 19 1.30 2.56 4.04
C GLY A 19 1.73 1.11 4.27
N ALA A 20 2.89 0.90 4.89
CA ALA A 20 3.37 -0.43 5.23
C ALA A 20 2.47 -1.14 6.24
N ALA A 21 2.03 -0.46 7.29
CA ALA A 21 1.16 -1.04 8.32
C ALA A 21 -0.24 -1.39 7.78
N MET A 22 -0.85 -0.48 7.01
CA MET A 22 -2.15 -0.70 6.38
C MET A 22 -2.09 -1.86 5.38
N PHE A 23 -1.09 -1.86 4.49
CA PHE A 23 -0.93 -2.92 3.51
C PHE A 23 -0.65 -4.26 4.18
N ALA A 24 0.16 -4.30 5.23
CA ALA A 24 0.43 -5.52 5.98
C ALA A 24 -0.83 -6.13 6.61
N ALA A 25 -1.78 -5.30 7.05
CA ALA A 25 -3.03 -5.76 7.66
C ALA A 25 -4.11 -6.19 6.63
N ASP A 26 -3.96 -5.83 5.35
CA ASP A 26 -4.96 -6.11 4.31
C ASP A 26 -4.70 -7.43 3.59
N ALA A 27 -5.34 -8.49 4.09
CA ALA A 27 -5.26 -9.81 3.47
C ALA A 27 -5.88 -9.87 2.06
N ALA A 28 -6.87 -9.04 1.74
CA ALA A 28 -7.49 -9.07 0.42
C ALA A 28 -6.50 -8.60 -0.66
N SER A 29 -5.85 -7.46 -0.41
CA SER A 29 -4.83 -6.93 -1.32
C SER A 29 -3.60 -7.82 -1.42
N ARG A 30 -3.14 -8.40 -0.30
CA ARG A 30 -1.94 -9.24 -0.26
C ARG A 30 -2.14 -10.64 -0.80
N GLU A 31 -3.16 -11.34 -0.31
CA GLU A 31 -3.28 -12.78 -0.50
C GLU A 31 -4.07 -13.12 -1.77
N PHE A 32 -5.21 -12.45 -1.99
CA PHE A 32 -6.03 -12.70 -3.18
C PHE A 32 -5.59 -11.87 -4.39
N MET A 33 -5.50 -10.55 -4.22
CA MET A 33 -5.14 -9.66 -5.33
C MET A 33 -3.65 -9.74 -5.68
N GLN A 34 -2.80 -10.21 -4.76
CA GLN A 34 -1.35 -10.31 -4.94
C GLN A 34 -0.74 -8.96 -5.37
N MET A 35 -1.22 -7.88 -4.75
CA MET A 35 -0.70 -6.54 -4.98
C MET A 35 0.67 -6.34 -4.31
N GLU A 36 1.45 -5.41 -4.84
CA GLU A 36 2.70 -4.91 -4.28
C GLU A 36 2.55 -3.41 -4.02
N LEU A 37 2.90 -2.95 -2.81
CA LEU A 37 3.06 -1.53 -2.53
C LEU A 37 4.45 -1.07 -3.01
N LEU A 38 4.50 -0.23 -4.05
CA LEU A 38 5.75 0.24 -4.66
C LEU A 38 6.28 1.52 -4.02
N ASP A 39 5.39 2.45 -3.70
CA ASP A 39 5.73 3.72 -3.03
C ASP A 39 4.52 4.23 -2.22
N CYS A 40 4.81 4.93 -1.12
CA CYS A 40 3.80 5.65 -0.36
C CYS A 40 4.39 7.00 0.08
N ALA A 41 3.72 8.07 -0.34
CA ALA A 41 4.08 9.46 -0.12
C ALA A 41 2.85 10.23 0.39
N PRO A 42 3.01 11.45 0.94
CA PRO A 42 1.88 12.26 1.36
C PRO A 42 0.83 12.41 0.25
N GLY A 43 -0.38 11.91 0.48
CA GLY A 43 -1.50 11.97 -0.45
C GLY A 43 -1.42 11.02 -1.65
N ARG A 44 -0.45 10.11 -1.72
CA ARG A 44 -0.29 9.17 -2.85
C ARG A 44 0.27 7.82 -2.43
N ALA A 45 -0.29 6.75 -2.98
CA ALA A 45 0.33 5.43 -2.98
C ALA A 45 0.40 4.89 -4.42
N THR A 46 1.49 4.20 -4.75
CA THR A 46 1.65 3.51 -6.03
C THR A 46 1.68 2.02 -5.75
N MET A 47 0.81 1.25 -6.42
CA MET A 47 0.72 -0.19 -6.27
C MET A 47 0.79 -0.89 -7.63
N ARG A 48 1.16 -2.16 -7.62
CA ARG A 48 1.18 -3.02 -8.81
C ARG A 48 0.50 -4.35 -8.50
N MET A 49 -0.14 -4.96 -9.48
CA MET A 49 -0.53 -6.37 -9.45
C MET A 49 -0.55 -6.95 -10.85
N THR A 50 -0.48 -8.28 -10.94
CA THR A 50 -0.82 -9.00 -12.16
C THR A 50 -2.33 -9.24 -12.20
N VAL A 51 -2.99 -8.73 -13.24
CA VAL A 51 -4.41 -9.02 -13.47
C VAL A 51 -4.56 -10.47 -13.92
N ARG A 52 -5.33 -11.26 -13.16
CA ARG A 52 -5.66 -12.66 -13.45
C ARG A 52 -7.11 -12.80 -13.93
N ALA A 53 -7.48 -13.98 -14.42
CA ALA A 53 -8.80 -14.20 -15.01
C ALA A 53 -9.95 -13.95 -14.02
N GLU A 54 -9.77 -14.26 -12.74
CA GLU A 54 -10.76 -14.07 -11.68
C GLU A 54 -11.02 -12.59 -11.36
N LEU A 55 -10.15 -11.69 -11.83
CA LEU A 55 -10.20 -10.24 -11.61
C LEU A 55 -10.83 -9.48 -12.78
N LEU A 56 -11.22 -10.19 -13.84
CA LEU A 56 -11.84 -9.58 -15.01
C LEU A 56 -13.36 -9.48 -14.85
N ASN A 57 -13.95 -8.43 -15.40
CA ASN A 57 -15.39 -8.33 -15.54
C ASN A 57 -15.93 -9.30 -16.63
N GLY A 58 -17.25 -9.30 -16.87
CA GLY A 58 -17.91 -10.16 -17.86
C GLY A 58 -17.46 -9.96 -19.32
N HIS A 59 -16.71 -8.89 -19.63
CA HIS A 59 -16.15 -8.61 -20.95
C HIS A 59 -14.65 -8.95 -21.06
N ARG A 60 -14.08 -9.57 -20.03
CA ARG A 60 -12.64 -9.88 -19.93
C ARG A 60 -11.74 -8.64 -19.89
N ILE A 61 -12.21 -7.56 -19.25
CA ILE A 61 -11.42 -6.35 -18.97
C ILE A 61 -11.34 -6.10 -17.46
N CYS A 62 -10.27 -5.43 -17.03
CA CYS A 62 -10.06 -5.01 -15.64
C CYS A 62 -10.67 -3.64 -15.38
#